data_AF-A0A0R2FIH7-F1
#
_entry.id   AF-A0A0R2FIH7-F1
#
_cell.length_a   1.000
_cell.length_b   1.000
_cell.length_c   1.000
_cell.angle_alpha   90.00
_cell.angle_beta   90.00
_cell.angle_gamma   90.00
#
_symmetry.space_group_name_H-M   'P 1'
#
loop_
_entity.id
_entity.type
_entity.pdbx_description
1 polymer ?
#
loop_
_entity_poly.entity_id
_entity_poly.type
_entity_poly.pdbx_seq_one_letter_code
_entity_poly.pdbx_strand_id
1 'polypeptide(L)' 'MTPESVYVFKFGREALNNRVIIRYSHTWTGRQRINEIDLRLHKQKHPRIFRTESELLDYLESRLPQREQQEADDKNASK' A
#
# COMPACT_ATOMS: atom_id res chain seq x y z
N MET A 1 -4.56 -17.67 22.00
CA MET A 1 -4.36 -16.56 21.03
C MET A 1 -3.47 -17.10 19.92
N THR A 2 -3.94 -17.10 18.68
CA THR A 2 -3.09 -17.38 17.51
C THR A 2 -2.07 -16.23 17.39
N PRO A 3 -0.76 -16.54 17.25
CA PRO A 3 0.25 -15.50 17.12
C PRO A 3 0.02 -14.66 15.86
N GLU A 4 0.27 -13.36 15.95
CA GLU A 4 0.24 -12.49 14.77
C GLU A 4 1.35 -12.90 13.80
N SER A 5 1.02 -12.89 12.51
CA SER A 5 1.94 -13.12 11.42
C SER A 5 2.31 -11.80 10.76
N VAL A 6 3.51 -11.72 10.21
CA VAL A 6 4.03 -10.51 9.54
C VAL A 6 4.49 -10.89 8.14
N TYR A 7 3.94 -10.19 7.15
CA TYR A 7 4.40 -10.26 5.77
C TYR A 7 5.10 -8.95 5.39
N VAL A 8 6.26 -9.04 4.73
CA VAL A 8 7.04 -7.87 4.31
C VAL A 8 7.23 -7.92 2.80
N PHE A 9 6.60 -6.99 2.10
CA PHE A 9 6.77 -6.79 0.66
C PHE A 9 7.76 -5.64 0.41
N LYS A 10 8.94 -5.95 -0.11
CA LYS A 10 9.95 -4.95 -0.50
C LYS A 10 9.73 -4.58 -1.97
N PHE A 11 9.90 -3.29 -2.31
CA PHE A 11 9.68 -2.83 -3.68
C PHE A 11 10.60 -1.70 -4.11
N GLY A 12 10.73 -1.53 -5.43
CA GLY A 12 11.65 -0.57 -6.04
C GLY A 12 13.12 -0.97 -5.91
N ARG A 13 14.03 0.01 -6.00
CA ARG A 13 15.46 -0.24 -5.88
C ARG A 13 15.81 -0.63 -4.44
N GLU A 14 16.61 -1.67 -4.27
CA GLU A 14 16.98 -2.21 -2.96
C GLU A 14 17.57 -1.15 -2.00
N ALA A 15 18.43 -0.26 -2.51
CA ALA A 15 19.04 0.83 -1.74
C ALA A 15 18.02 1.83 -1.14
N LEU A 16 16.81 1.89 -1.70
CA LEU A 16 15.74 2.76 -1.19
C LEU A 16 15.04 2.14 0.04
N ASN A 17 15.08 0.81 0.17
CA ASN A 17 14.46 0.06 1.27
C ASN A 17 12.97 0.39 1.46
N ASN A 18 12.24 0.57 0.35
CA ASN A 18 10.80 0.74 0.40
C ASN A 18 10.14 -0.61 0.71
N ARG A 19 9.12 -0.58 1.58
CA ARG A 19 8.42 -1.78 2.01
C ARG A 19 7.01 -1.51 2.47
N VAL A 20 6.13 -2.47 2.22
CA VAL A 20 4.83 -2.61 2.87
C VAL A 20 4.95 -3.75 3.88
N ILE A 21 4.64 -3.48 5.14
CA ILE A 21 4.64 -4.46 6.23
C ILE A 21 3.19 -4.71 6.61
N ILE A 22 2.71 -5.93 6.43
CA ILE A 22 1.33 -6.33 6.73
C ILE A 22 1.37 -7.22 7.97
N ARG A 23 0.74 -6.75 9.05
CA ARG A 23 0.46 -7.59 10.22
C ARG A 23 -0.92 -8.20 10.03
N TYR A 24 -1.04 -9.50 10.20
CA TYR A 24 -2.32 -10.18 10.06
C TYR A 24 -2.44 -11.33 11.06
N SER A 25 -3.69 -11.68 11.37
CA SER A 25 -4.04 -12.80 12.23
C SER A 25 -4.95 -13.77 11.48
N HIS A 26 -5.10 -14.98 12.00
CA HIS A 26 -6.11 -15.92 11.53
C HIS A 26 -7.23 -16.01 12.56
N THR A 27 -8.48 -15.94 12.09
CA THR A 27 -9.65 -16.27 12.91
C THR A 27 -9.66 -17.76 13.25
N TRP A 28 -10.52 -18.15 14.19
CA TRP A 28 -10.76 -19.56 14.52
C TRP A 28 -11.17 -20.41 13.29
N THR A 29 -11.85 -19.80 12.32
CA THR A 29 -12.23 -20.44 11.04
C THR A 29 -11.11 -20.45 10.00
N GLY A 30 -9.91 -19.98 10.34
CA GLY A 30 -8.77 -19.89 9.43
C GLY A 30 -8.82 -18.71 8.45
N ARG A 31 -9.77 -17.78 8.58
CA ARG A 31 -9.81 -16.59 7.72
C ARG A 31 -8.72 -15.61 8.13
N GLN A 32 -8.00 -15.09 7.15
CA GLN A 32 -7.03 -14.04 7.37
C GLN A 32 -7.73 -12.71 7.67
N ARG A 33 -7.23 -12.01 8.68
CA ARG A 33 -7.64 -10.66 9.04
C ARG A 33 -6.42 -9.77 9.10
N ILE A 34 -6.44 -8.68 8.34
CA ILE A 34 -5.40 -7.66 8.42
C ILE A 34 -5.54 -6.89 9.74
N ASN A 35 -4.44 -6.93 10.49
CA ASN A 35 -4.08 -6.16 11.69
C ASN A 35 -3.88 -4.67 11.42
N GLU A 36 -2.88 -4.46 10.57
CA GLU A 36 -2.20 -3.20 10.34
C GLU A 36 -1.41 -3.31 9.04
N ILE A 37 -1.33 -2.22 8.30
CA ILE A 37 -0.47 -2.08 7.13
C ILE A 37 0.45 -0.87 7.35
N ASP A 38 1.76 -1.08 7.37
CA ASP A 38 2.78 -0.04 7.46
C ASP A 38 3.45 0.15 6.09
N LEU A 39 3.23 1.30 5.47
CA LEU A 39 3.93 1.75 4.28
C LEU A 39 5.15 2.60 4.67
N ARG A 40 6.33 2.08 4.31
CA ARG A 40 7.61 2.78 4.44
C ARG A 40 8.20 3.11 3.09
N LEU A 41 8.41 4.41 2.87
CA LEU A 41 9.12 4.93 1.73
C LEU A 41 10.50 5.44 2.14
N HIS A 42 11.44 5.39 1.21
CA HIS A 42 12.76 5.97 1.37
C HIS A 42 12.69 7.45 1.77
N LYS A 43 13.53 7.88 2.71
CA LYS A 43 13.58 9.24 3.29
C LYS A 43 12.32 9.69 4.05
N GLN A 44 11.32 8.82 4.21
CA GLN A 44 10.15 9.12 5.03
C GLN A 44 10.50 9.03 6.52
N LYS A 45 10.28 10.12 7.29
CA LYS A 45 10.59 10.17 8.73
C LYS A 45 9.69 9.27 9.59
N HIS A 46 8.41 9.21 9.27
CA HIS A 46 7.42 8.39 9.99
C HIS A 46 6.66 7.48 9.02
N PRO A 47 6.54 6.18 9.30
CA PRO A 47 5.73 5.28 8.49
C PRO A 47 4.29 5.76 8.38
N ARG A 48 3.63 5.45 7.26
CA ARG A 48 2.17 5.61 7.17
C ARG A 48 1.53 4.29 7.56
N ILE A 49 0.71 4.34 8.60
CA ILE A 49 0.05 3.18 9.17
C ILE A 49 -1.43 3.24 8.80
N PHE A 50 -1.95 2.13 8.28
CA PHE A 50 -3.34 1.95 7.88
C PHE A 50 -3.93 0.76 8.62
N ARG A 51 -5.22 0.82 8.95
CA ARG A 51 -5.94 -0.28 9.61
C ARG A 51 -6.58 -1.25 8.62
N THR A 52 -6.88 -0.76 7.42
CA THR A 52 -7.54 -1.54 6.37
C THR A 52 -6.81 -1.38 5.05
N GLU A 53 -7.06 -2.32 4.14
CA GLU A 53 -6.58 -2.24 2.76
C GLU A 53 -7.17 -1.02 2.03
N SER A 54 -8.46 -0.74 2.23
CA SER A 54 -9.13 0.41 1.60
C SER A 54 -8.46 1.73 1.95
N GLU A 55 -8.10 1.97 3.22
CA GLU A 55 -7.39 3.18 3.64
C GLU A 55 -6.03 3.34 2.93
N LEU A 56 -5.32 2.22 2.70
CA LEU A 56 -4.07 2.23 1.94
C LEU A 56 -4.35 2.59 0.48
N LEU A 57 -5.35 1.95 -0.15
CA LEU A 57 -5.68 2.17 -1.56
C LEU A 57 -6.09 3.62 -1.81
N ASP A 58 -6.97 4.19 -0.98
CA ASP A 58 -7.40 5.59 -1.07
C ASP A 58 -6.19 6.54 -0.96
N TYR A 59 -5.27 6.25 -0.05
CA TYR A 59 -4.04 7.03 0.09
C TYR A 59 -3.18 6.95 -1.18
N LEU A 60 -2.97 5.75 -1.73
CA LEU A 60 -2.16 5.57 -2.93
C LEU A 60 -2.78 6.28 -4.13
N GLU A 61 -4.09 6.14 -4.32
CA GLU A 61 -4.85 6.79 -5.40
C GLU A 61 -4.72 8.32 -5.32
N SER A 62 -4.84 8.91 -4.13
CA SER A 62 -4.64 10.35 -3.92
C SER A 62 -3.24 10.88 -4.27
N ARG A 63 -2.26 9.97 -4.43
CA ARG A 63 -0.85 10.29 -4.72
C ARG A 63 -0.43 9.89 -6.11
N LEU A 64 -1.25 9.17 -6.85
CA LEU A 64 -1.02 8.94 -8.27
C LEU A 64 -1.11 10.30 -8.96
N PRO A 65 -0.08 10.75 -9.71
CA PRO A 65 -0.25 11.92 -10.55
C PRO A 65 -1.41 11.62 -11.51
N GLN A 66 -2.33 12.56 -11.70
CA GLN A 66 -3.43 12.51 -12.69
C GLN A 66 -2.93 12.41 -14.15
N ARG A 67 -1.68 12.00 -14.38
CA ARG A 67 -1.02 11.91 -15.69
C ARG A 67 -1.79 11.05 -16.67
N GLU A 68 -2.48 10.02 -16.22
CA GLU A 68 -3.26 9.15 -17.11
C GLU A 68 -4.59 9.78 -17.55
N GLN A 69 -5.19 10.70 -16.76
CA GLN A 69 -6.38 11.44 -17.17
C GLN A 69 -6.05 12.50 -18.23
N GLN A 70 -4.94 13.24 -18.06
CA GLN A 70 -4.48 14.17 -19.09
C GLN A 70 -4.04 13.47 -20.39
N GLU A 71 -3.32 12.34 -20.30
CA GLU A 71 -2.89 11.61 -21.51
C GLU A 71 -4.04 10.92 -22.25
N ALA A 72 -5.14 10.57 -21.57
CA ALA A 72 -6.35 10.03 -22.20
C ALA A 72 -7.21 11.13 -22.83
N ASP A 73 -7.35 12.28 -22.15
CA ASP A 73 -8.10 13.42 -22.66
C ASP A 73 -7.40 14.08 -23.86
N ASP A 74 -6.07 14.22 -23.84
CA ASP A 74 -5.29 14.75 -24.97
C ASP A 74 -5.34 13.83 -26.21
N LYS A 75 -5.42 12.51 -26.03
CA LYS A 75 -5.57 11.55 -27.14
C LYS A 75 -6.97 11.56 -27.74
N ASN A 76 -7.99 11.90 -26.96
CA ASN A 76 -9.38 12.02 -27.43
C ASN A 76 -9.68 13.41 -28.03
N ALA A 77 -8.97 14.47 -27.63
CA ALA A 77 -9.11 15.82 -28.19
C ALA A 77 -8.36 16.02 -29.53
N SER A 78 -7.41 15.14 -29.86
CA SER A 78 -6.67 15.14 -31.15
C SER A 78 -7.28 14.22 -32.23
N LYS A 79 -8.51 13.71 -32.02
CA LYS A 79 -9.24 12.88 -32.97
C LYS A 79 -10.49 13.58 -33.46
#